data_AF-A0A935BKG6-F1
#
_entry.id   AF-A0A935BKG6-F1
#
_cell.length_a   1.000
_cell.length_b   1.000
_cell.length_c   1.000
_cell.angle_alpha   90.00
_cell.angle_beta   90.00
_cell.angle_gamma   90.00
#
_symmetry.space_group_name_H-M   'P 1'
#
loop_
_entity.id
_entity.type
_entity.pdbx_description
1 polymer ?
#
loop_
_entity_poly.entity_id
_entity_poly.type
_entity_poly.pdbx_seq_one_letter_code
_entity_poly.pdbx_strand_id
1 'polypeptide(L)' 'MYVCVCHAVTERQVREAVQDGMHSVRALRDHLGVASECGKCAGCAHGIINECRGCANCEEAEACLG' A
#
# COMPACT_ATOMS: atom_id res chain seq x y z
N MET A 1 -9.53 3.50 3.19
CA MET A 1 -9.92 2.44 4.16
C MET A 1 -8.77 2.11 5.14
N TYR A 2 -9.00 1.43 6.28
CA TYR A 2 -7.90 0.80 7.06
C TYR A 2 -7.45 -0.51 6.41
N VAL A 3 -6.17 -0.60 6.07
CA VAL A 3 -5.56 -1.81 5.51
C VAL A 3 -5.03 -2.71 6.62
N CYS A 4 -4.35 -2.13 7.62
CA CYS A 4 -3.85 -2.87 8.78
C CYS A 4 -4.41 -2.28 10.08
N VAL A 5 -5.20 -3.07 10.81
CA VAL A 5 -5.75 -2.63 12.10
C VAL A 5 -4.70 -2.70 13.22
N CYS A 6 -3.78 -3.68 13.18
CA CYS A 6 -2.74 -3.84 14.21
C CYS A 6 -1.84 -2.60 14.35
N HIS A 7 -1.51 -1.97 13.22
CA HIS A 7 -0.63 -0.79 13.17
C HIS A 7 -1.36 0.49 12.71
N ALA A 8 -2.70 0.47 12.68
CA ALA A 8 -3.53 1.57 12.22
C ALA A 8 -3.10 2.15 10.85
N VAL A 9 -2.70 1.29 9.91
CA VAL A 9 -2.27 1.69 8.57
C VAL A 9 -3.48 1.81 7.66
N THR A 10 -3.62 2.97 7.03
CA THR A 10 -4.65 3.27 6.04
C THR A 10 -4.18 3.00 4.62
N GLU A 11 -5.13 2.78 3.72
CA GLU A 11 -4.90 2.62 2.29
C GLU A 11 -4.16 3.82 1.68
N ARG A 12 -4.49 5.04 2.11
CA ARG A 12 -3.77 6.26 1.69
C ARG A 12 -2.28 6.16 2.04
N GLN A 13 -1.94 5.76 3.27
CA GLN A 13 -0.54 5.58 3.67
C GLN A 13 0.16 4.48 2.87
N VAL A 14 -0.55 3.41 2.52
CA VAL A 14 0.01 2.37 1.64
C VAL A 14 0.27 2.93 0.24
N ARG A 15 -0.68 3.65 -0.36
CA ARG A 15 -0.54 4.27 -1.69
C ARG A 15 0.60 5.30 -1.71
N GLU A 16 0.71 6.15 -0.70
CA GLU A 16 1.82 7.10 -0.51
C GLU A 16 3.17 6.37 -0.44
N ALA A 17 3.29 5.33 0.38
CA ALA A 17 4.52 4.55 0.46
C ALA A 17 4.88 3.86 -0.88
N VAL A 18 3.90 3.42 -1.65
CA VAL A 18 4.14 2.84 -2.99
C VAL A 18 4.64 3.91 -3.96
N GLN A 19 4.13 5.14 -3.90
CA GLN A 19 4.65 6.29 -4.67
C GLN A 19 6.08 6.65 -4.26
N ASP A 20 6.42 6.50 -2.97
CA ASP A 20 7.78 6.68 -2.44
C ASP A 20 8.73 5.51 -2.77
N GLY A 21 8.30 4.54 -3.60
CA GLY A 21 9.13 3.45 -4.10
C GLY A 21 8.98 2.11 -3.36
N MET A 22 8.07 2.01 -2.39
CA MET A 22 7.84 0.78 -1.62
C MET A 22 6.97 -0.21 -2.39
N HIS A 23 7.54 -0.86 -3.39
CA HIS A 23 6.79 -1.73 -4.30
C HIS A 23 6.72 -3.21 -3.89
N SER A 24 6.85 -3.51 -2.60
CA SER A 24 6.70 -4.87 -2.07
C SER A 24 6.09 -4.86 -0.68
N VAL A 25 5.37 -5.92 -0.32
CA VAL A 25 4.82 -6.08 1.03
C VAL A 25 5.94 -6.10 2.09
N ARG A 26 7.14 -6.56 1.73
CA ARG A 26 8.30 -6.49 2.63
C ARG A 26 8.73 -5.05 2.88
N ALA A 27 8.83 -4.22 1.84
CA ALA A 27 9.15 -2.81 2.00
C ALA A 27 8.07 -2.07 2.81
N LEU A 28 6.79 -2.34 2.54
CA LEU A 28 5.68 -1.78 3.34
C LEU A 28 5.68 -2.26 4.79
N ARG A 29 6.11 -3.51 5.06
CA ARG A 29 6.27 -4.01 6.42
C ARG A 29 7.34 -3.24 7.17
N ASP A 30 8.51 -3.09 6.55
CA ASP A 30 9.64 -2.42 7.16
C ASP A 30 9.36 -0.92 7.40
N HIS A 31 8.56 -0.29 6.53
CA HIS A 31 8.24 1.14 6.60
C HIS A 31 6.98 1.46 7.43
N LEU A 32 5.91 0.66 7.32
CA LEU A 32 4.59 0.95 7.90
C LEU A 32 4.12 -0.09 8.94
N GLY A 33 4.84 -1.20 9.13
CA GLY A 33 4.37 -2.32 9.97
C GLY A 33 3.27 -3.16 9.31
N VAL A 34 3.04 -3.03 8.01
CA VAL A 34 2.04 -3.89 7.35
C VAL A 34 2.49 -5.36 7.42
N ALA A 35 1.58 -6.23 7.87
CA ALA A 35 1.80 -7.67 8.00
C ALA A 35 2.91 -8.11 8.99
N SER A 36 3.41 -7.23 9.87
CA SER A 36 4.36 -7.61 10.93
C SER A 36 3.73 -8.35 12.11
N GLU A 37 2.43 -8.16 12.36
CA GLU A 37 1.70 -8.80 13.47
C GLU A 37 0.87 -10.00 12.95
N CYS A 38 -0.47 -9.89 12.92
CA CYS A 38 -1.34 -11.01 12.55
C CYS A 38 -1.29 -11.42 11.06
N GLY A 39 -0.61 -10.67 10.20
CA GLY A 39 -0.42 -10.97 8.77
C GLY A 39 -1.66 -10.83 7.86
N LYS A 40 -2.87 -10.69 8.42
CA LYS A 40 -4.15 -10.71 7.66
C LYS A 40 -4.27 -9.64 6.56
N CYS A 41 -3.58 -8.51 6.74
CA CYS A 41 -3.57 -7.39 5.80
C CYS A 41 -2.66 -7.60 4.57
N ALA A 42 -1.83 -8.65 4.55
CA ALA A 42 -0.81 -8.84 3.51
C ALA A 42 -1.40 -8.90 2.09
N GLY A 43 -2.53 -9.61 1.91
CA GLY A 43 -3.20 -9.72 0.62
C GLY A 43 -3.77 -8.38 0.14
N CYS A 44 -4.39 -7.60 1.04
CA CYS A 44 -4.93 -6.28 0.74
C CYS A 44 -3.81 -5.30 0.34
N ALA A 45 -2.71 -5.25 1.11
CA ALA A 45 -1.57 -4.41 0.78
C ALA A 45 -0.91 -4.79 -0.55
N HIS A 46 -0.81 -6.09 -0.85
CA HIS A 46 -0.32 -6.56 -2.15
C HIS A 46 -1.24 -6.15 -3.31
N GLY A 47 -2.56 -6.18 -3.10
CA GLY A 47 -3.55 -5.69 -4.07
C GLY A 47 -3.30 -4.23 -4.44
N ILE A 48 -3.15 -3.36 -3.43
CA ILE A 48 -2.87 -1.93 -3.63
C ILE A 48 -1.56 -1.71 -4.40
N ILE A 49 -0.48 -2.45 -4.08
CA ILE A 49 0.78 -2.38 -4.84
C ILE A 49 0.54 -2.69 -6.33
N ASN A 50 -0.24 -3.73 -6.64
CA ASN A 50 -0.54 -4.11 -8.01
C ASN A 50 -1.45 -3.10 -8.72
N GLU A 51 -2.44 -2.54 -8.04
CA GLU A 51 -3.30 -1.47 -8.56
C GLU A 51 -2.47 -0.25 -8.94
N CYS A 52 -1.57 0.20 -8.05
CA CYS A 52 -0.68 1.33 -8.31
C CYS A 52 0.28 1.06 -9.49
N ARG A 53 0.76 -0.18 -9.65
CA ARG A 53 1.63 -0.58 -10.77
C ARG A 53 0.89 -0.72 -12.09
N GLY A 54 -0.37 -1.18 -12.06
CA GLY A 54 -1.21 -1.35 -13.25
C GLY A 54 -1.64 -0.04 -13.91
N CYS A 55 -1.47 1.08 -13.22
CA CYS A 55 -1.80 2.43 -13.70
C CYS A 55 -0.64 3.13 -14.43
N ALA A 56 0.35 2.40 -14.93
CA ALA A 56 1.58 2.93 -15.57
C ALA A 56 1.37 3.68 -16.91
N ASN A 57 0.15 4.13 -17.24
CA ASN A 57 -0.14 4.78 -18.52
C ASN A 57 -1.02 6.04 -18.42
N CYS A 58 -1.08 6.71 -17.27
CA CYS A 58 -1.76 8.00 -17.12
C CYS A 58 -0.89 8.96 -16.29
N GLU A 59 -0.78 10.19 -16.77
CA GLU A 59 0.23 11.21 -16.43
C GLU A 59 -0.18 12.02 -15.19
N GLU A 60 -1.23 11.61 -14.48
CA GLU A 60 -1.85 12.37 -13.42
C GLU A 60 -1.86 11.58 -12.10
N ALA A 61 -0.91 11.94 -11.24
CA ALA A 61 -0.75 11.47 -9.85
C ALA A 61 -1.99 11.68 -8.95
N GLU A 62 -3.07 12.30 -9.45
CA GLU A 62 -4.32 12.57 -8.73
C GLU A 62 -5.41 11.48 -8.91
N ALA A 63 -5.27 10.53 -9.85
CA ALA A 63 -6.30 9.51 -10.08
C ALA A 63 -6.32 8.37 -9.06
N CYS A 64 -5.23 8.12 -8.32
CA CYS A 64 -5.15 7.06 -7.31
C CYS A 64 -5.67 7.47 -5.92
N LEU A 65 -6.33 8.62 -5.77
CA LEU A 65 -6.90 9.08 -4.48
C LEU A 65 -8.44 9.11 -4.46
N GLY A 66 -9.10 8.67 -5.54
CA GLY A 66 -10.55 8.44 -5.60
C GLY A 66 -10.97 7.07 -5.10
#